data_AF-A0A7W1LMD8-F1
#
_entry.id   AF-A0A7W1LMD8-F1
#
_cell.length_a   1.000
_cell.length_b   1.000
_cell.length_c   1.000
_cell.angle_alpha   90.00
_cell.angle_beta   90.00
_cell.angle_gamma   90.00
#
_symmetry.space_group_name_H-M   'P 1'
#
loop_
_entity.id
_entity.type
_entity.pdbx_description
1 polymer ?
#
loop_
_entity_poly.entity_id
_entity_poly.type
_entity_poly.pdbx_seq_one_letter_code
_entity_poly.pdbx_strand_id
1 'polypeptide(L)'
;MTENPALSNLSTETRHFDPPGSLAAQANVTKEAYEEADADRVGFWEKQADRLEWAQKWETALEWEPPFAKWFVGGKLNVAVNCLDRHVAAGLGDKVALHFEGEPGDKRTITYAELTAEVCKAANALTELGVEAGDRVMIYLPMIPEAAVAMLACARIGAPHSVVFGGFSPDSLRNRIDDCGSKFVITSDGGYRRGSASALKANVDAAADTEGSPVEKVVVVRRTG
;
A
#
# COMPACT_ATOMS: atom_id res chain seq x y z
N MET A 1 -47.86 0.93 -28.82
CA MET A 1 -47.00 1.00 -27.62
C MET A 1 -45.78 1.80 -28.00
N THR A 2 -45.68 3.02 -27.51
CA THR A 2 -44.54 3.91 -27.74
C THR A 2 -43.33 3.34 -26.99
N GLU A 3 -42.29 2.96 -27.72
CA GLU A 3 -40.99 2.61 -27.13
C GLU A 3 -40.45 3.83 -26.39
N ASN A 4 -40.27 3.70 -25.07
CA ASN A 4 -39.69 4.72 -24.23
C ASN A 4 -38.15 4.70 -24.44
N PRO A 5 -37.54 5.75 -25.02
CA PRO A 5 -36.10 5.79 -25.30
C PRO A 5 -35.22 5.63 -24.06
N ALA A 6 -35.76 5.95 -22.88
CA ALA A 6 -35.06 5.76 -21.61
C ALA A 6 -34.82 4.27 -21.27
N LEU A 7 -35.63 3.35 -21.81
CA LEU A 7 -35.49 1.91 -21.59
C LEU A 7 -34.52 1.24 -22.58
N SER A 8 -34.33 1.78 -23.79
CA SER A 8 -33.40 1.16 -24.76
C SER A 8 -31.92 1.32 -24.36
N ASN A 9 -31.58 2.33 -23.56
CA ASN A 9 -30.24 2.51 -22.97
C ASN A 9 -29.91 1.50 -21.86
N LEU A 10 -30.88 0.74 -21.36
CA LEU A 10 -30.72 -0.17 -20.22
C LEU A 10 -30.53 -1.64 -20.63
N SER A 11 -30.51 -1.99 -21.93
CA SER A 11 -30.67 -3.41 -22.32
C SER A 11 -29.56 -4.01 -23.18
N THR A 12 -28.68 -3.24 -23.82
CA THR A 12 -27.43 -3.77 -24.40
C THR A 12 -26.56 -2.61 -24.90
N GLU A 13 -25.42 -2.40 -24.24
CA GLU A 13 -24.40 -1.46 -24.69
C GLU A 13 -23.40 -2.20 -25.59
N THR A 14 -23.39 -1.88 -26.89
CA THR A 14 -22.54 -2.54 -27.90
C THR A 14 -21.50 -1.60 -28.50
N ARG A 15 -21.44 -0.33 -28.06
CA ARG A 15 -20.44 0.62 -28.55
C ARG A 15 -19.06 0.18 -28.09
N HIS A 16 -18.16 0.01 -29.06
CA HIS A 16 -16.74 -0.22 -28.82
C HIS A 16 -15.98 1.08 -29.10
N PHE A 17 -15.04 1.43 -28.22
CA PHE A 17 -14.16 2.57 -28.40
C PHE A 17 -12.72 2.06 -28.45
N ASP A 18 -12.18 1.96 -29.66
CA ASP A 18 -10.79 1.55 -29.85
C ASP A 18 -9.84 2.60 -29.23
N PRO A 19 -8.72 2.16 -28.63
CA PRO A 19 -7.72 3.10 -28.17
C PRO A 19 -7.17 3.91 -29.36
N PRO A 20 -6.83 5.19 -29.16
CA PRO A 20 -6.13 5.96 -30.20
C PRO A 20 -4.89 5.22 -30.68
N GLY A 21 -4.63 5.19 -31.99
CA GLY A 21 -3.53 4.40 -32.56
C GLY A 21 -2.14 4.73 -31.99
N SER A 22 -1.91 6.00 -31.62
CA SER A 22 -0.68 6.44 -30.96
C SER A 22 -0.49 5.86 -29.56
N LEU A 23 -1.58 5.60 -28.83
CA LEU A 23 -1.56 4.95 -27.52
C LEU A 23 -1.32 3.44 -27.69
N ALA A 24 -2.01 2.81 -28.65
CA ALA A 24 -1.85 1.39 -28.92
C ALA A 24 -0.41 1.03 -29.33
N ALA A 25 0.23 1.88 -30.15
CA ALA A 25 1.60 1.67 -30.62
C ALA A 25 2.68 1.79 -29.52
N GLN A 26 2.36 2.42 -28.38
CA GLN A 26 3.28 2.61 -27.24
C GLN A 26 2.87 1.79 -26.01
N ALA A 27 1.98 0.82 -26.19
CA ALA A 27 1.51 -0.02 -25.10
C ALA A 27 2.65 -0.87 -24.53
N ASN A 28 2.80 -0.87 -23.20
CA ASN A 28 3.79 -1.69 -22.50
C ASN A 28 3.43 -3.19 -22.49
N VAL A 29 2.17 -3.53 -22.77
CA VAL A 29 1.64 -4.89 -22.82
C VAL A 29 0.69 -4.96 -24.00
N THR A 30 0.86 -5.97 -24.84
CA THR A 30 0.09 -6.18 -26.07
C THR A 30 -0.64 -7.53 -26.04
N LYS A 31 -1.38 -7.87 -27.09
CA LYS A 31 -2.18 -9.11 -27.17
C LYS A 31 -1.31 -10.36 -26.98
N GLU A 32 -0.06 -10.30 -27.44
CA GLU A 32 0.92 -11.37 -27.36
C GLU A 32 1.19 -11.82 -25.92
N ALA A 33 1.08 -10.92 -24.94
CA ALA A 33 1.25 -11.28 -23.53
C ALA A 33 0.11 -12.20 -23.02
N TYR A 34 -1.10 -12.04 -23.54
CA TYR A 34 -2.22 -12.94 -23.24
C TYR A 34 -2.00 -14.30 -23.90
N GLU A 35 -1.55 -14.32 -25.16
CA GLU A 35 -1.25 -15.57 -25.87
C GLU A 35 -0.10 -16.34 -25.18
N GLU A 36 0.94 -15.65 -24.71
CA GLU A 36 2.03 -16.23 -23.91
C GLU A 36 1.51 -16.82 -22.59
N ALA A 37 0.68 -16.06 -21.86
CA ALA A 37 0.12 -16.51 -20.58
C ALA A 37 -0.89 -17.66 -20.72
N ASP A 38 -1.67 -17.71 -21.80
CA ASP A 38 -2.59 -18.81 -22.10
C ASP A 38 -1.83 -20.09 -22.48
N ALA A 39 -0.72 -19.96 -23.19
CA ALA A 39 0.12 -21.09 -23.59
C ALA A 39 0.89 -21.71 -22.41
N ASP A 40 1.47 -20.89 -21.54
CA ASP A 40 2.13 -21.33 -20.30
C ASP A 40 1.97 -20.29 -19.19
N ARG A 41 0.89 -20.44 -18.42
CA ARG A 41 0.55 -19.52 -17.33
C ARG A 41 1.63 -19.45 -16.25
N VAL A 42 2.26 -20.57 -15.91
CA VAL A 42 3.23 -20.60 -14.80
C VAL A 42 4.55 -20.01 -15.28
N GLY A 43 5.07 -20.44 -16.43
CA GLY A 43 6.29 -19.88 -17.02
C GLY A 43 6.18 -18.38 -17.30
N PHE A 44 5.00 -17.91 -17.75
CA PHE A 44 4.74 -16.48 -17.89
C PHE A 44 4.94 -15.73 -16.57
N TRP A 45 4.34 -16.20 -15.47
CA TRP A 45 4.46 -15.53 -14.17
C TRP A 45 5.85 -15.63 -13.56
N GLU A 46 6.60 -16.71 -13.80
CA GLU A 46 8.01 -16.81 -13.43
C GLU A 46 8.84 -15.72 -14.13
N LYS A 47 8.67 -15.55 -15.44
CA LYS A 47 9.31 -14.49 -16.22
C LYS A 47 8.96 -13.10 -15.70
N GLN A 48 7.71 -12.86 -15.28
CA GLN A 48 7.33 -11.58 -14.68
C GLN A 48 7.96 -11.38 -13.30
N ALA A 49 8.07 -12.44 -12.49
CA ALA A 49 8.66 -12.39 -11.16
C ALA A 49 10.17 -12.09 -11.18
N ASP A 50 10.87 -12.38 -12.29
CA ASP A 50 12.27 -11.98 -12.51
C ASP A 50 12.49 -10.47 -12.55
N ARG A 51 11.44 -9.66 -12.69
CA ARG A 51 11.51 -8.19 -12.64
C ARG A 51 11.67 -7.64 -11.22
N LEU A 52 11.52 -8.49 -10.22
CA LEU A 52 11.73 -8.17 -8.81
C LEU A 52 13.13 -8.60 -8.38
N GLU A 53 13.66 -7.90 -7.40
CA GLU A 53 14.89 -8.27 -6.72
C GLU A 53 14.56 -9.29 -5.62
N TRP A 54 15.11 -10.49 -5.77
CA TRP A 54 14.96 -11.60 -4.84
C TRP A 54 16.26 -11.79 -4.07
N ALA A 55 16.17 -11.82 -2.75
CA ALA A 55 17.30 -12.22 -1.89
C ALA A 55 17.58 -13.73 -2.03
N GLN A 56 16.53 -14.52 -2.26
CA GLN A 56 16.61 -15.95 -2.57
C GLN A 56 15.57 -16.24 -3.65
N LYS A 57 15.98 -16.87 -4.76
CA LYS A 57 15.05 -17.34 -5.80
C LYS A 57 14.16 -18.44 -5.25
N TRP A 58 12.94 -18.52 -5.78
CA TRP A 58 12.00 -19.57 -5.42
C TRP A 58 12.44 -20.92 -5.96
N GLU A 59 11.97 -21.98 -5.31
CA GLU A 59 12.22 -23.38 -5.69
C GLU A 59 11.02 -23.92 -6.49
N THR A 60 9.80 -23.53 -6.09
CA THR A 60 8.55 -23.93 -6.75
C THR A 60 7.73 -22.69 -7.09
N ALA A 61 7.40 -22.50 -8.36
CA ALA A 61 6.63 -21.34 -8.81
C ALA A 61 5.20 -21.33 -8.28
N LEU A 62 4.51 -22.49 -8.30
CA LEU A 62 3.12 -22.60 -7.89
C LEU A 62 2.81 -23.95 -7.26
N GLU A 63 2.34 -23.94 -6.02
CA GLU A 63 1.56 -25.03 -5.40
C GLU A 63 0.09 -24.63 -5.40
N TRP A 64 -0.77 -25.44 -6.01
CA TRP A 64 -2.21 -25.15 -6.15
C TRP A 64 -3.05 -26.29 -5.55
N GLU A 65 -3.52 -26.06 -4.32
CA GLU A 65 -4.34 -27.01 -3.54
C GLU A 65 -5.60 -26.29 -3.05
N PRO A 66 -6.66 -26.19 -3.88
CA PRO A 66 -7.86 -25.41 -3.55
C PRO A 66 -8.42 -25.72 -2.16
N PRO A 67 -8.76 -24.70 -1.34
CA PRO A 67 -8.86 -23.27 -1.70
C PRO A 67 -7.54 -22.49 -1.62
N PHE A 68 -6.41 -23.15 -1.34
CA PHE A 68 -5.12 -22.51 -1.11
C PHE A 68 -4.24 -22.51 -2.35
N ALA A 69 -3.52 -21.40 -2.52
CA ALA A 69 -2.49 -21.25 -3.55
C ALA A 69 -1.25 -20.63 -2.91
N LYS A 70 -0.08 -21.20 -3.19
CA LYS A 70 1.21 -20.64 -2.79
C LYS A 70 2.04 -20.37 -4.03
N TRP A 71 2.45 -19.12 -4.19
CA TRP A 71 3.31 -18.70 -5.29
C TRP A 71 4.73 -18.47 -4.80
N PHE A 72 5.70 -18.85 -5.63
CA PHE A 72 7.13 -18.60 -5.43
C PHE A 72 7.65 -19.17 -4.09
N VAL A 73 7.28 -20.41 -3.80
CA VAL A 73 7.64 -21.14 -2.58
C VAL A 73 9.16 -21.27 -2.48
N GLY A 74 9.70 -21.00 -1.28
CA GLY A 74 11.15 -20.94 -1.03
C GLY A 74 11.78 -19.59 -1.39
N GLY A 75 11.07 -18.73 -2.13
CA GLY A 75 11.56 -17.41 -2.51
C GLY A 75 11.56 -16.44 -1.33
N LYS A 76 12.57 -15.58 -1.27
CA LYS A 76 12.68 -14.50 -0.27
C LYS A 76 12.94 -13.18 -0.97
N LEU A 77 12.15 -12.17 -0.60
CA LEU A 77 12.34 -10.79 -1.03
C LEU A 77 11.93 -9.85 0.11
N ASN A 78 12.25 -8.56 -0.06
CA ASN A 78 11.70 -7.51 0.78
C ASN A 78 11.03 -6.45 -0.11
N VAL A 79 9.83 -6.01 0.28
CA VAL A 79 9.06 -5.01 -0.49
C VAL A 79 9.76 -3.65 -0.46
N ALA A 80 10.29 -3.22 0.70
CA ALA A 80 10.98 -1.94 0.79
C ALA A 80 12.22 -1.91 -0.12
N VAL A 81 12.98 -3.01 -0.21
CA VAL A 81 14.12 -3.13 -1.15
C VAL A 81 13.68 -2.94 -2.60
N ASN A 82 12.59 -3.59 -3.00
CA ASN A 82 12.05 -3.49 -4.35
C ASN A 82 11.42 -2.11 -4.65
N CYS A 83 10.88 -1.43 -3.65
CA CYS A 83 10.25 -0.13 -3.80
C CYS A 83 11.23 1.04 -3.68
N LEU A 84 12.38 0.87 -3.01
CA LEU A 84 13.28 1.95 -2.63
C LEU A 84 14.74 1.63 -2.92
N ASP A 85 15.33 0.70 -2.18
CA ASP A 85 16.78 0.48 -2.12
C ASP A 85 17.38 0.18 -3.49
N ARG A 86 16.73 -0.68 -4.30
CA ARG A 86 17.22 -1.02 -5.64
C ARG A 86 17.30 0.18 -6.58
N HIS A 87 16.41 1.16 -6.41
CA HIS A 87 16.40 2.36 -7.25
C HIS A 87 17.56 3.29 -6.85
N VAL A 88 17.80 3.44 -5.55
CA VAL A 88 18.96 4.20 -5.05
C VAL A 88 20.26 3.54 -5.50
N ALA A 89 20.39 2.22 -5.34
CA ALA A 89 21.55 1.44 -5.76
C ALA A 89 21.81 1.53 -7.27
N ALA A 90 20.75 1.65 -8.09
CA ALA A 90 20.85 1.88 -9.53
C ALA A 90 21.22 3.32 -9.93
N GLY A 91 21.58 4.19 -8.97
CA GLY A 91 21.95 5.58 -9.22
C GLY A 91 20.75 6.52 -9.44
N LEU A 92 19.53 6.08 -9.13
CA LEU A 92 18.30 6.89 -9.27
C LEU A 92 17.90 7.58 -7.95
N GLY A 93 18.85 7.77 -7.03
CA GLY A 93 18.59 8.37 -5.72
C GLY A 93 17.96 9.77 -5.81
N ASP A 94 18.42 10.60 -6.74
CA ASP A 94 17.92 11.96 -6.95
C ASP A 94 16.60 12.03 -7.74
N LYS A 95 16.14 10.90 -8.29
CA LYS A 95 14.85 10.84 -8.97
C LYS A 95 13.75 11.05 -7.94
N VAL A 96 12.75 11.86 -8.28
CA VAL A 96 11.57 12.06 -7.43
C VAL A 96 10.81 10.74 -7.29
N ALA A 97 10.57 10.34 -6.04
CA ALA A 97 9.73 9.20 -5.68
C ALA A 97 8.29 9.66 -5.39
N LEU A 98 8.11 10.77 -4.67
CA LEU A 98 6.80 11.29 -4.31
C LEU A 98 6.70 12.79 -4.60
N HIS A 99 5.64 13.16 -5.30
CA HIS A 99 5.10 14.52 -5.27
C HIS A 99 3.91 14.52 -4.32
N PHE A 100 4.03 15.28 -3.25
CA PHE A 100 2.96 15.47 -2.28
C PHE A 100 2.36 16.85 -2.44
N GLU A 101 1.03 16.87 -2.50
CA GLU A 101 0.21 18.08 -2.48
C GLU A 101 -0.82 17.93 -1.35
N GLY A 102 -0.64 18.71 -0.29
CA GLY A 102 -1.55 18.80 0.83
C GLY A 102 -2.74 19.71 0.52
N GLU A 103 -3.87 19.44 1.17
CA GLU A 103 -5.08 20.25 1.02
C GLU A 103 -4.91 21.74 1.42
N PRO A 104 -4.14 22.09 2.47
CA PRO A 104 -3.78 23.49 2.74
C PRO A 104 -2.91 24.16 1.67
N GLY A 105 -2.50 23.43 0.62
CA GLY A 105 -1.62 23.90 -0.43
C GLY A 105 -0.13 23.66 -0.15
N ASP A 106 0.22 23.06 0.98
CA ASP A 106 1.60 22.65 1.27
C ASP A 106 2.05 21.56 0.28
N LYS A 107 3.29 21.64 -0.18
CA LYS A 107 3.84 20.69 -1.15
C LYS A 107 5.19 20.17 -0.70
N ARG A 108 5.48 18.92 -1.03
CA ARG A 108 6.80 18.31 -0.86
C ARG A 108 7.16 17.53 -2.11
N THR A 109 8.40 17.64 -2.54
CA THR A 109 8.99 16.76 -3.55
C THR A 109 10.05 15.94 -2.83
N ILE A 110 9.89 14.62 -2.83
CA ILE A 110 10.73 13.70 -2.06
C ILE A 110 11.40 12.75 -3.03
N THR A 111 12.73 12.72 -3.02
CA THR A 111 13.53 11.82 -3.87
C THR A 111 13.55 10.39 -3.33
N TYR A 112 13.98 9.43 -4.14
CA TYR A 112 14.18 8.05 -3.67
C TYR A 112 15.18 7.98 -2.51
N ALA A 113 16.27 8.76 -2.54
CA ALA A 113 17.26 8.78 -1.47
C ALA A 113 16.66 9.32 -0.16
N GLU A 114 15.90 10.42 -0.23
CA GLU A 114 15.22 11.00 0.94
C GLU A 114 14.17 10.05 1.51
N LEU A 115 13.32 9.47 0.65
CA LEU A 115 12.28 8.54 1.09
C LEU A 115 12.88 7.28 1.72
N THR A 116 13.97 6.76 1.15
CA THR A 116 14.70 5.61 1.72
C THR A 116 15.25 5.95 3.10
N ALA A 117 15.84 7.13 3.28
CA ALA A 117 16.35 7.56 4.57
C ALA A 117 15.23 7.68 5.63
N GLU A 118 14.09 8.28 5.29
CA GLU A 118 12.96 8.40 6.20
C GLU A 118 12.34 7.04 6.55
N VAL A 119 12.23 6.12 5.59
CA VAL A 119 11.77 4.75 5.83
C VAL A 119 12.72 3.98 6.74
N CYS A 120 14.04 4.11 6.57
CA CYS A 120 15.02 3.51 7.47
C CYS A 120 14.91 4.06 8.89
N LYS A 121 14.75 5.38 9.05
CA LYS A 121 14.55 6.00 10.38
C LYS A 121 13.28 5.48 11.05
N ALA A 122 12.16 5.45 10.32
CA ALA A 122 10.90 4.95 10.84
C ALA A 122 10.98 3.47 11.22
N ALA A 123 11.60 2.63 10.37
CA ALA A 123 11.82 1.22 10.66
C ALA A 123 12.62 1.02 11.95
N ASN A 124 13.73 1.75 12.12
CA ASN A 124 14.55 1.68 13.33
C ASN A 124 13.77 2.11 14.58
N ALA A 125 12.97 3.19 14.49
CA ALA A 125 12.13 3.63 15.59
C ALA A 125 11.06 2.60 15.96
N LEU A 126 10.43 1.93 14.98
CA LEU A 126 9.48 0.84 15.24
C LEU A 126 10.16 -0.35 15.92
N THR A 127 11.36 -0.74 15.49
CA THR A 127 12.13 -1.79 16.16
C THR A 127 12.49 -1.41 17.58
N GLU A 128 12.91 -0.16 17.84
CA GLU A 128 13.20 0.33 19.21
C GLU A 128 11.95 0.33 20.10
N LEU A 129 10.77 0.58 19.53
CA LEU A 129 9.49 0.49 20.23
C LEU A 129 9.03 -0.95 20.46
N GLY A 130 9.74 -1.96 19.93
CA GLY A 130 9.50 -3.37 20.15
C GLY A 130 8.68 -4.07 19.07
N VAL A 131 8.54 -3.49 17.86
CA VAL A 131 7.89 -4.17 16.73
C VAL A 131 8.81 -5.25 16.18
N GLU A 132 8.31 -6.50 16.12
CA GLU A 132 9.03 -7.64 15.56
C GLU A 132 8.46 -8.10 14.22
N ALA A 133 9.21 -8.95 13.50
CA ALA A 133 8.72 -9.57 12.27
C ALA A 133 7.47 -10.41 12.56
N GLY A 134 6.44 -10.22 11.74
CA GLY A 134 5.12 -10.80 11.96
C GLY A 134 4.19 -9.91 12.78
N ASP A 135 4.65 -8.90 13.52
CA ASP A 135 3.76 -8.01 14.25
C ASP A 135 2.85 -7.16 13.38
N ARG A 136 1.59 -7.06 13.79
CA ARG A 136 0.57 -6.26 13.11
C ARG A 136 0.68 -4.83 13.60
N VAL A 137 0.83 -3.91 12.65
CA VAL A 137 0.90 -2.47 12.91
C VAL A 137 -0.28 -1.77 12.26
N MET A 138 -1.12 -1.15 13.08
CA MET A 138 -2.26 -0.38 12.61
C MET A 138 -1.79 0.99 12.10
N ILE A 139 -2.20 1.38 10.90
CA ILE A 139 -1.89 2.69 10.31
C ILE A 139 -3.20 3.45 10.12
N TYR A 140 -3.37 4.53 10.88
CA TYR A 140 -4.53 5.43 10.83
C TYR A 140 -4.03 6.86 10.54
N LEU A 141 -3.60 7.07 9.30
CA LEU A 141 -3.00 8.32 8.81
C LEU A 141 -3.86 8.95 7.70
N PRO A 142 -3.79 10.28 7.51
CA PRO A 142 -4.33 10.93 6.32
C PRO A 142 -3.44 10.66 5.10
N MET A 143 -3.83 11.17 3.93
CA MET A 143 -3.02 11.08 2.71
C MET A 143 -1.82 12.04 2.79
N ILE A 144 -0.78 11.63 3.53
CA ILE A 144 0.49 12.36 3.71
C ILE A 144 1.67 11.43 3.41
N PRO A 145 2.88 11.96 3.10
CA PRO A 145 4.05 11.13 2.79
C PRO A 145 4.37 10.10 3.87
N GLU A 146 4.13 10.44 5.13
CA GLU A 146 4.37 9.59 6.28
C GLU A 146 3.54 8.29 6.25
N ALA A 147 2.40 8.26 5.52
CA ALA A 147 1.64 7.02 5.31
C ALA A 147 2.43 6.02 4.47
N ALA A 148 3.06 6.47 3.38
CA ALA A 148 3.94 5.62 2.57
C ALA A 148 5.20 5.22 3.36
N VAL A 149 5.76 6.15 4.15
CA VAL A 149 6.90 5.86 5.04
C VAL A 149 6.55 4.77 6.04
N ALA A 150 5.41 4.88 6.73
CA ALA A 150 4.95 3.91 7.71
C ALA A 150 4.74 2.52 7.11
N MET A 151 4.05 2.43 5.96
CA MET A 151 3.84 1.17 5.26
C MET A 151 5.16 0.50 4.87
N LEU A 152 6.07 1.26 4.25
CA LEU A 152 7.36 0.72 3.80
C LEU A 152 8.28 0.40 4.97
N ALA A 153 8.19 1.13 6.09
CA ALA A 153 8.93 0.82 7.32
C ALA A 153 8.48 -0.51 7.92
N CYS A 154 7.16 -0.74 8.05
CA CYS A 154 6.60 -2.02 8.48
C CYS A 154 7.04 -3.15 7.55
N ALA A 155 6.92 -2.97 6.24
CA ALA A 155 7.35 -3.97 5.27
C ALA A 155 8.86 -4.25 5.32
N ARG A 156 9.68 -3.24 5.62
CA ARG A 156 11.14 -3.39 5.75
C ARG A 156 11.52 -4.34 6.89
N ILE A 157 10.81 -4.27 8.02
CA ILE A 157 11.08 -5.10 9.20
C ILE A 157 10.26 -6.39 9.25
N GLY A 158 9.48 -6.68 8.20
CA GLY A 158 8.65 -7.89 8.13
C GLY A 158 7.37 -7.83 8.97
N ALA A 159 6.92 -6.63 9.37
CA ALA A 159 5.69 -6.41 10.10
C ALA A 159 4.51 -6.17 9.13
N PRO A 160 3.44 -6.98 9.14
CA PRO A 160 2.23 -6.68 8.39
C PRO A 160 1.58 -5.37 8.84
N HIS A 161 1.34 -4.45 7.91
CA HIS A 161 0.61 -3.22 8.20
C HIS A 161 -0.88 -3.34 7.84
N SER A 162 -1.76 -2.90 8.75
CA SER A 162 -3.20 -2.80 8.52
C SER A 162 -3.59 -1.34 8.40
N VAL A 163 -3.99 -0.90 7.20
CA VAL A 163 -4.29 0.51 6.93
C VAL A 163 -5.78 0.77 7.09
N VAL A 164 -6.13 1.70 7.97
CA VAL A 164 -7.50 2.14 8.20
C VAL A 164 -7.66 3.57 7.75
N PHE A 165 -8.68 3.80 6.92
CA PHE A 165 -8.98 5.13 6.41
C PHE A 165 -9.26 6.10 7.56
N GLY A 166 -8.53 7.23 7.59
CA GLY A 166 -8.60 8.26 8.65
C GLY A 166 -9.96 8.93 8.87
N GLY A 167 -10.98 8.58 8.09
CA GLY A 167 -12.36 9.05 8.26
C GLY A 167 -13.30 8.06 8.97
N PHE A 168 -12.80 6.90 9.40
CA PHE A 168 -13.60 5.93 10.17
C PHE A 168 -13.80 6.37 11.62
N SER A 169 -14.91 5.92 12.22
CA SER A 169 -15.22 6.15 13.64
C SER A 169 -14.24 5.40 14.56
N PRO A 170 -14.11 5.82 15.84
CA PRO A 170 -13.33 5.08 16.85
C PRO A 170 -13.74 3.61 16.95
N ASP A 171 -15.04 3.29 16.97
CA ASP A 171 -15.52 1.90 17.03
C ASP A 171 -15.08 1.07 15.81
N SER A 172 -15.11 1.69 14.62
CA SER A 172 -14.65 1.05 13.39
C SER A 172 -13.14 0.78 13.39
N LEU A 173 -12.37 1.68 13.98
CA LEU A 173 -10.93 1.51 14.20
C LEU A 173 -10.69 0.41 15.23
N ARG A 174 -11.38 0.44 16.37
CA ARG A 174 -11.25 -0.55 17.44
C ARG A 174 -11.52 -1.97 16.96
N ASN A 175 -12.64 -2.19 16.25
CA ASN A 175 -12.96 -3.52 15.73
C ASN A 175 -11.84 -4.12 14.86
N ARG A 176 -11.12 -3.28 14.11
CA ARG A 176 -9.99 -3.73 13.26
C ARG A 176 -8.72 -3.96 14.07
N ILE A 177 -8.47 -3.14 15.09
CA ILE A 177 -7.38 -3.35 16.04
C ILE A 177 -7.55 -4.70 16.72
N ASP A 178 -8.76 -5.01 17.20
CA ASP A 178 -9.07 -6.26 17.89
C ASP A 178 -8.97 -7.47 16.97
N ASP A 179 -9.55 -7.39 15.77
CA ASP A 179 -9.53 -8.48 14.79
C ASP A 179 -8.10 -8.89 14.42
N CYS A 180 -7.20 -7.93 14.23
CA CYS A 180 -5.79 -8.21 13.93
C CYS A 180 -4.88 -8.24 15.17
N GLY A 181 -5.40 -8.04 16.38
CA GLY A 181 -4.63 -8.02 17.62
C GLY A 181 -3.44 -7.04 17.61
N SER A 182 -3.60 -5.88 16.97
CA SER A 182 -2.49 -4.92 16.78
C SER A 182 -2.14 -4.19 18.07
N LYS A 183 -0.88 -4.35 18.53
CA LYS A 183 -0.35 -3.65 19.70
C LYS A 183 0.19 -2.24 19.40
N PHE A 184 0.41 -1.95 18.13
CA PHE A 184 1.03 -0.71 17.67
C PHE A 184 0.08 0.06 16.77
N VAL A 185 -0.03 1.37 16.98
CA VAL A 185 -0.81 2.26 16.12
C VAL A 185 0.07 3.42 15.66
N ILE A 186 0.09 3.70 14.36
CA ILE A 186 0.71 4.90 13.78
C ILE A 186 -0.43 5.82 13.31
N THR A 187 -0.44 7.05 13.80
CA THR A 187 -1.48 8.05 13.45
C THR A 187 -0.88 9.45 13.36
N SER A 188 -1.71 10.47 13.14
CA SER A 188 -1.34 11.87 13.24
C SER A 188 -2.19 12.61 14.27
N ASP A 189 -1.72 13.78 14.72
CA ASP A 189 -2.52 14.69 15.57
C ASP A 189 -3.89 14.99 14.93
N GLY A 190 -3.90 15.25 13.63
CA GLY A 190 -5.06 15.45 12.79
C GLY A 190 -4.73 15.35 11.30
N GLY A 191 -5.73 15.62 10.47
CA GLY A 191 -5.59 15.61 9.02
C GLY A 191 -6.57 16.59 8.39
N TYR A 192 -6.16 17.22 7.29
CA TYR A 192 -7.05 18.09 6.53
C TYR A 192 -7.98 17.25 5.65
N ARG A 193 -9.27 17.53 5.73
CA ARG A 193 -10.28 17.01 4.83
C ARG A 193 -11.37 18.05 4.61
N ARG A 194 -11.69 18.35 3.34
CA ARG A 194 -12.73 19.31 2.93
C ARG A 194 -12.51 20.71 3.53
N GLY A 195 -11.25 21.14 3.60
CA GLY A 195 -10.81 22.45 4.07
C GLY A 195 -10.69 22.57 5.58
N SER A 196 -11.08 21.54 6.35
CA SER A 196 -11.06 21.55 7.82
C SER A 196 -10.14 20.49 8.39
N ALA A 197 -9.52 20.79 9.53
CA ALA A 197 -8.77 19.79 10.29
C ALA A 197 -9.74 18.84 11.01
N SER A 198 -9.52 17.54 10.82
CA SER A 198 -10.16 16.46 11.57
C SER A 198 -9.17 15.92 12.59
N ALA A 199 -9.58 15.75 13.85
CA ALA A 199 -8.74 15.17 14.89
C ALA A 199 -8.66 13.64 14.69
N LEU A 200 -7.45 13.13 14.48
CA LEU A 200 -7.22 11.69 14.30
C LEU A 200 -6.77 11.04 15.61
N LYS A 201 -5.88 11.72 16.34
CA LYS A 201 -5.38 11.24 17.64
C LYS A 201 -6.51 11.01 18.66
N ALA A 202 -7.51 11.89 18.71
CA ALA A 202 -8.66 11.71 19.58
C ALA A 202 -9.46 10.43 19.27
N ASN A 203 -9.57 10.06 17.99
CA ASN A 203 -10.24 8.81 17.60
C ASN A 203 -9.43 7.58 18.01
N VAL A 204 -8.09 7.66 17.90
CA VAL A 204 -7.19 6.60 18.36
C VAL A 204 -7.28 6.45 19.88
N ASP A 205 -7.33 7.56 20.61
CA ASP A 205 -7.47 7.53 22.08
C ASP A 205 -8.79 6.88 22.49
N ALA A 206 -9.91 7.28 21.88
CA ALA A 206 -11.20 6.66 22.15
C ALA A 206 -11.21 5.15 21.83
N ALA A 207 -10.55 4.73 20.74
CA ALA A 207 -10.42 3.31 20.41
C ALA A 207 -9.52 2.55 21.40
N ALA A 208 -8.44 3.17 21.88
CA ALA A 208 -7.46 2.56 22.76
C ALA A 208 -7.89 2.51 24.24
N ASP A 209 -8.69 3.49 24.70
CA ASP A 209 -9.12 3.65 26.10
C ASP A 209 -10.28 2.72 26.52
N THR A 210 -10.69 1.82 25.62
CA THR A 210 -11.72 0.82 25.92
C THR A 210 -11.09 -0.44 26.54
N GLU A 211 -11.72 -1.00 27.57
CA GLU A 211 -11.26 -2.20 28.28
C GLU A 211 -10.88 -3.33 27.31
N GLY A 212 -9.77 -4.01 27.60
CA GLY A 212 -9.25 -5.11 26.77
C GLY A 212 -8.55 -4.69 25.47
N SER A 213 -8.28 -3.39 25.26
CA SER A 213 -7.50 -2.92 24.11
C SER A 213 -6.11 -3.59 24.09
N PRO A 214 -5.67 -4.15 22.95
CA PRO A 214 -4.31 -4.69 22.82
C PRO A 214 -3.26 -3.59 22.60
N VAL A 215 -3.66 -2.32 22.42
CA VAL A 215 -2.75 -1.22 22.07
C VAL A 215 -1.80 -0.90 23.23
N GLU A 216 -0.51 -0.98 22.96
CA GLU A 216 0.56 -0.67 23.92
C GLU A 216 1.31 0.62 23.56
N LYS A 217 1.46 0.92 22.27
CA LYS A 217 2.23 2.08 21.77
C LYS A 217 1.50 2.77 20.63
N VAL A 218 1.50 4.10 20.67
CA VAL A 218 0.97 4.97 19.60
C VAL A 218 2.05 5.94 19.14
N VAL A 219 2.39 5.89 17.85
CA VAL A 219 3.29 6.83 17.18
C VAL A 219 2.43 7.91 16.52
N VAL A 220 2.74 9.18 16.78
CA VAL A 220 1.92 10.31 16.32
C VAL A 220 2.74 11.25 15.44
N VAL A 221 2.34 11.38 14.18
CA VAL A 221 2.85 12.38 13.25
C VAL A 221 2.23 13.73 13.57
N ARG A 222 3.06 14.76 13.72
CA ARG A 222 2.59 16.14 13.87
C ARG A 222 2.24 16.72 12.51
N ARG A 223 0.95 16.86 12.19
CA ARG A 223 0.44 17.35 10.90
C ARG A 223 -0.31 18.67 11.00
N THR A 224 -1.05 18.88 12.08
CA THR A 224 -1.97 20.01 12.26
C THR A 224 -1.54 21.00 13.34
N GLY A 225 -0.58 20.63 14.20
CA GLY A 225 0.10 21.57 15.09
C GLY A 225 -0.15 21.32 16.56
#